data_AF-A0A409W4J4-F1
#
_entry.id   AF-A0A409W4J4-F1
#
_cell.length_a   1.000
_cell.length_b   1.000
_cell.length_c   1.000
_cell.angle_alpha   90.00
_cell.angle_beta   90.00
_cell.angle_gamma   90.00
#
_symmetry.space_group_name_H-M   'P 1'
#
loop_
_entity.id
_entity.type
_entity.pdbx_description
1 polymer ?
#
loop_
_entity_poly.entity_id
_entity_poly.type
_entity_poly.pdbx_seq_one_letter_code
_entity_poly.pdbx_strand_id
1 'polypeptide(L)'
;MFDTAAAVRSAIPQIAFVAFYSDVEHEVAIVDSGYRVTLTYNLYLVDVPSAHPLGIVPTKDPLNDVKSALSPLLVDPKFLPTGGLLGFQLAHKYPFKIGSTDFEDLKKRLKGSDAAIDRICQDMSLMTSLKALHVYTPEYQGPTSALVDTFLELENYQYEGDELMELFKEHGATFVYSFPEKIRGGDDDSDDESDDESDGPGFVPIFWIKQGNACNSVEQPYMAYGNQAELDHIYVELCLVAEIKPFTERNSTMAI
;
A
#
# COMPACT_ATOMS: atom_id res chain seq x y z
N MET A 1 2.98 -19.22 -24.09
CA MET A 1 4.02 -18.95 -25.12
C MET A 1 3.60 -17.70 -25.87
N PHE A 2 4.43 -16.66 -25.90
CA PHE A 2 4.12 -15.39 -26.56
C PHE A 2 4.77 -15.35 -27.95
N ASP A 3 3.97 -15.17 -29.01
CA ASP A 3 4.45 -15.09 -30.39
C ASP A 3 4.78 -13.64 -30.77
N THR A 4 6.07 -13.30 -30.66
CA THR A 4 6.57 -11.97 -31.04
C THR A 4 6.39 -11.65 -32.52
N ALA A 5 6.44 -12.64 -33.42
CA ALA A 5 6.34 -12.42 -34.87
C ALA A 5 4.89 -12.12 -35.28
N ALA A 6 3.92 -12.81 -34.66
CA ALA A 6 2.51 -12.48 -34.81
C ALA A 6 2.18 -11.08 -34.27
N ALA A 7 2.76 -10.70 -33.12
CA ALA A 7 2.47 -9.43 -32.45
C ALA A 7 2.92 -8.18 -33.26
N VAL A 8 3.93 -8.31 -34.13
CA VAL A 8 4.45 -7.19 -34.96
C VAL A 8 4.07 -7.31 -36.44
N ARG A 9 3.18 -8.26 -36.79
CA ARG A 9 2.78 -8.47 -38.18
C ARG A 9 1.88 -7.32 -38.65
N SER A 10 2.49 -6.33 -39.30
CA SER A 10 1.83 -5.12 -39.78
C SER A 10 2.42 -4.66 -41.12
N ALA A 11 1.65 -3.91 -41.90
CA ALA A 11 2.13 -3.24 -43.11
C ALA A 11 3.04 -2.04 -42.82
N ILE A 12 3.07 -1.57 -41.57
CA ILE A 12 3.89 -0.46 -41.10
C ILE A 12 5.02 -1.04 -40.23
N PRO A 13 6.27 -0.56 -40.33
CA PRO A 13 7.35 -1.01 -39.46
C PRO A 13 6.99 -0.87 -37.98
N GLN A 14 7.16 -1.94 -37.22
CA GLN A 14 6.83 -2.03 -35.80
C GLN A 14 7.96 -2.67 -35.01
N ILE A 15 8.09 -2.28 -33.75
CA ILE A 15 8.99 -2.88 -32.77
C ILE A 15 8.12 -3.30 -31.58
N ALA A 16 8.22 -4.58 -31.20
CA ALA A 16 7.68 -5.05 -29.93
C ALA A 16 8.78 -5.04 -28.87
N PHE A 17 8.39 -4.83 -27.62
CA PHE A 17 9.28 -4.97 -26.47
C PHE A 17 8.62 -5.85 -25.42
N VAL A 18 9.46 -6.53 -24.64
CA VAL A 18 9.06 -7.31 -23.47
C VAL A 18 10.12 -7.11 -22.40
N ALA A 19 9.69 -7.02 -21.15
CA ALA A 19 10.56 -7.02 -19.98
C ALA A 19 10.03 -8.08 -19.00
N PHE A 20 10.93 -8.84 -18.40
CA PHE A 20 10.60 -9.90 -17.45
C PHE A 20 11.72 -10.00 -16.40
N TYR A 21 11.41 -10.62 -15.26
CA TYR A 21 12.39 -10.81 -14.18
C TYR A 21 13.47 -11.81 -14.59
N SER A 22 14.67 -11.68 -14.01
CA SER A 22 15.83 -12.50 -14.36
C SER A 22 15.67 -13.99 -14.04
N ASP A 23 14.72 -14.34 -13.18
CA ASP A 23 14.35 -15.71 -12.81
C ASP A 23 13.32 -16.34 -13.77
N VAL A 24 12.85 -15.60 -14.77
CA VAL A 24 11.98 -16.15 -15.80
C VAL A 24 12.80 -16.92 -16.83
N GLU A 25 12.59 -18.24 -16.86
CA GLU A 25 13.07 -19.09 -17.94
C GLU A 25 12.43 -18.68 -19.26
N HIS A 26 13.26 -18.44 -20.27
CA HIS A 26 12.80 -18.04 -21.60
C HIS A 26 13.68 -18.68 -22.67
N GLU A 27 13.05 -19.03 -23.79
CA GLU A 27 13.73 -19.56 -24.96
C GLU A 27 13.30 -18.82 -26.22
N VAL A 28 14.12 -18.97 -27.25
CA VAL A 28 13.88 -18.41 -28.58
C VAL A 28 13.70 -19.57 -29.54
N ALA A 29 12.52 -19.67 -30.14
CA ALA A 29 12.27 -20.62 -31.21
C ALA A 29 13.08 -20.26 -32.48
N ILE A 30 13.34 -21.26 -33.31
CA ILE A 30 14.03 -21.12 -34.59
C ILE A 30 13.23 -20.17 -35.51
N VAL A 31 13.94 -19.33 -36.26
CA VAL A 31 13.35 -18.46 -37.27
C VAL A 31 13.25 -19.22 -38.59
N ASP A 32 12.04 -19.65 -38.95
CA ASP A 32 11.80 -20.42 -40.18
C ASP A 32 11.92 -19.57 -41.46
N SER A 33 11.67 -18.26 -41.38
CA SER A 33 11.78 -17.33 -42.51
C SER A 33 12.00 -15.88 -42.06
N GLY A 34 12.70 -15.09 -42.88
CA GLY A 34 12.97 -13.67 -42.62
C GLY A 34 14.15 -13.44 -41.67
N TYR A 35 14.12 -12.32 -40.94
CA TYR A 35 15.18 -11.94 -40.00
C TYR A 35 14.57 -11.52 -38.67
N ARG A 36 15.23 -11.92 -37.57
CA ARG A 36 14.93 -11.43 -36.24
C ARG A 36 16.10 -10.59 -35.74
N VAL A 37 15.85 -9.32 -35.49
CA VAL A 37 16.80 -8.40 -34.86
C VAL A 37 16.30 -8.14 -33.45
N THR A 38 17.09 -8.49 -32.44
CA THR A 38 16.74 -8.31 -31.03
C THR A 38 17.78 -7.43 -30.35
N LEU A 39 17.33 -6.44 -29.59
CA LEU A 39 18.16 -5.72 -28.64
C LEU A 39 17.85 -6.25 -27.24
N THR A 40 18.87 -6.78 -26.56
CA THR A 40 18.74 -7.33 -25.20
C THR A 40 19.67 -6.57 -24.27
N TYR A 41 19.14 -6.17 -23.13
CA TYR A 41 19.90 -5.55 -22.05
C TYR A 41 19.28 -5.97 -20.71
N ASN A 42 20.11 -6.02 -19.67
CA ASN A 42 19.66 -6.24 -18.31
C ASN A 42 19.33 -4.91 -17.65
N LEU A 43 18.15 -4.81 -17.05
CA LEU A 43 17.73 -3.64 -16.28
C LEU A 43 18.06 -3.88 -14.81
N TYR A 44 18.92 -3.04 -14.26
CA TYR A 44 19.24 -3.03 -12.83
C TYR A 44 18.64 -1.77 -12.21
N LEU A 45 17.99 -1.93 -11.06
CA LEU A 45 17.66 -0.80 -10.19
C LEU A 45 18.96 -0.36 -9.52
N VAL A 46 19.36 0.88 -9.77
CA VAL A 46 20.57 1.49 -9.22
C VAL A 46 20.18 2.78 -8.51
N ASP A 47 20.74 3.01 -7.33
CA ASP A 47 20.56 4.27 -6.60
C ASP A 47 21.42 5.36 -7.25
N VAL A 48 20.95 5.91 -8.37
CA VAL A 48 21.65 7.02 -9.04
C VAL A 48 20.95 8.33 -8.65
N PRO A 49 21.67 9.33 -8.12
CA PRO A 49 21.12 10.65 -7.90
C PRO A 49 20.80 11.27 -9.26
N SER A 50 19.51 11.37 -9.59
CA SER A 50 18.99 12.00 -10.81
C SER A 50 19.35 11.28 -12.12
N ALA A 51 18.57 10.27 -12.48
CA ALA A 51 18.35 10.03 -13.90
C ALA A 51 17.62 11.26 -14.47
N HIS A 52 18.26 11.97 -15.40
CA HIS A 52 17.57 13.01 -16.17
C HIS A 52 16.32 12.37 -16.78
N PRO A 53 15.10 12.91 -16.53
CA PRO A 53 13.91 12.36 -17.14
C PRO A 53 14.12 12.39 -18.65
N LEU A 54 14.17 11.22 -19.28
CA LEU A 54 14.04 11.12 -20.73
C LEU A 54 12.76 11.89 -21.05
N GLY A 55 12.84 12.91 -21.90
CA GLY A 55 11.78 13.88 -22.20
C GLY A 55 10.54 13.30 -22.89
N ILE A 56 10.21 12.04 -22.62
CA ILE A 56 8.99 11.36 -23.01
C ILE A 56 7.94 11.70 -21.94
N VAL A 57 7.30 12.85 -22.10
CA VAL A 57 6.11 13.21 -21.33
C VAL A 57 4.93 12.43 -21.92
N PRO A 58 4.26 11.54 -21.15
CA PRO A 58 3.05 10.88 -21.61
C PRO A 58 2.00 11.91 -22.04
N THR A 59 1.38 11.72 -23.21
CA THR A 59 0.39 12.67 -23.79
C THR A 59 -0.89 12.82 -22.96
N LYS A 60 -1.17 11.85 -22.08
CA LYS A 60 -2.05 12.02 -20.94
C LYS A 60 -1.21 11.72 -19.72
N ASP A 61 -1.02 12.72 -18.89
CA ASP A 61 -0.36 12.53 -17.62
C ASP A 61 -1.39 12.00 -16.61
N PRO A 62 -1.40 10.70 -16.27
CA PRO A 62 -2.30 10.19 -15.23
C PRO A 62 -2.08 10.89 -13.87
N LEU A 63 -0.95 11.59 -13.67
CA LEU A 63 -0.70 12.42 -12.49
C LEU A 63 -1.71 13.58 -12.40
N ASN A 64 -2.12 14.17 -13.53
CA ASN A 64 -3.03 15.31 -13.55
C ASN A 64 -4.46 14.93 -13.15
N ASP A 65 -4.95 13.77 -13.56
CA ASP A 65 -6.31 13.32 -13.25
C ASP A 65 -6.45 13.01 -11.75
N VAL A 66 -5.47 12.31 -11.18
CA VAL A 66 -5.44 11.98 -9.74
C VAL A 66 -5.28 13.24 -8.89
N LYS A 67 -4.38 14.16 -9.26
CA LYS A 67 -4.23 15.45 -8.56
C LYS A 67 -5.52 16.27 -8.63
N SER A 68 -6.18 16.31 -9.79
CA SER A 68 -7.45 17.02 -9.98
C SER A 68 -8.59 16.40 -9.16
N ALA A 69 -8.58 15.09 -8.95
CA ALA A 69 -9.56 14.40 -8.10
C ALA A 69 -9.28 14.57 -6.59
N LEU A 70 -8.00 14.57 -6.17
CA LEU A 70 -7.61 14.72 -4.77
C LEU A 70 -7.76 16.16 -4.26
N SER A 71 -7.48 17.16 -5.11
CA SER A 71 -7.46 18.55 -4.66
C SER A 71 -8.80 19.01 -4.05
N PRO A 72 -9.98 18.73 -4.66
CA PRO A 72 -11.27 19.06 -4.06
C PRO A 72 -11.54 18.33 -2.73
N LEU A 73 -11.08 17.07 -2.59
CA LEU A 73 -11.26 16.30 -1.36
C LEU A 73 -10.45 16.90 -0.21
N LEU A 74 -9.22 17.34 -0.47
CA LEU A 74 -8.36 17.92 0.56
C LEU A 74 -8.87 19.26 1.10
N VAL A 75 -9.69 19.99 0.35
CA VAL A 75 -10.33 21.24 0.79
C VAL A 75 -11.75 21.06 1.31
N ASP A 76 -12.32 19.85 1.24
CA ASP A 76 -13.64 19.56 1.80
C ASP A 76 -13.55 19.46 3.33
N PRO A 77 -14.26 20.32 4.10
CA PRO A 77 -14.26 20.27 5.55
C PRO A 77 -14.86 18.98 6.12
N LYS A 78 -15.64 18.22 5.34
CA LYS A 78 -16.21 16.93 5.76
C LYS A 78 -15.26 15.76 5.56
N PHE A 79 -14.24 15.95 4.73
CA PHE A 79 -13.27 14.90 4.45
C PHE A 79 -12.16 14.92 5.50
N LEU A 80 -12.07 13.84 6.29
CA LEU A 80 -11.09 13.69 7.38
C LEU A 80 -10.97 14.96 8.27
N PRO A 81 -12.08 15.44 8.87
CA PRO A 81 -12.14 16.76 9.51
C PRO A 81 -11.07 16.96 10.59
N THR A 82 -10.81 15.91 11.37
CA THR A 82 -9.81 15.86 12.46
C THR A 82 -8.43 15.38 11.99
N GLY A 83 -8.22 15.24 10.67
CA GLY A 83 -7.04 14.62 10.09
C GLY A 83 -7.23 13.12 9.92
N GLY A 84 -6.18 12.44 9.47
CA GLY A 84 -6.21 11.00 9.23
C GLY A 84 -5.24 10.59 8.14
N LEU A 85 -5.57 9.50 7.45
CA LEU A 85 -4.69 8.86 6.48
C LEU A 85 -5.39 8.66 5.14
N LEU A 86 -4.64 8.80 4.05
CA LEU A 86 -4.99 8.29 2.73
C LEU A 86 -4.25 6.98 2.49
N GLY A 87 -4.99 5.89 2.27
CA GLY A 87 -4.43 4.58 1.99
C GLY A 87 -4.42 4.23 0.51
N PHE A 88 -3.32 3.63 0.04
CA PHE A 88 -3.15 3.14 -1.32
C PHE A 88 -2.60 1.71 -1.32
N GLN A 89 -3.40 0.77 -1.83
CA GLN A 89 -2.90 -0.58 -2.07
C GLN A 89 -1.96 -0.64 -3.26
N LEU A 90 -0.77 -1.22 -3.06
CA LEU A 90 0.26 -1.30 -4.10
C LEU A 90 -0.19 -2.20 -5.26
N ALA A 91 -0.01 -1.72 -6.50
CA ALA A 91 -0.39 -2.44 -7.72
C ALA A 91 0.63 -3.50 -8.14
N HIS A 92 1.90 -3.29 -7.81
CA HIS A 92 3.00 -4.15 -8.26
C HIS A 92 3.49 -5.04 -7.14
N LYS A 93 4.08 -6.18 -7.52
CA LYS A 93 4.81 -7.03 -6.57
C LYS A 93 6.17 -6.45 -6.22
N TYR A 94 6.49 -6.49 -4.94
CA TYR A 94 7.78 -6.08 -4.41
C TYR A 94 8.47 -7.24 -3.69
N PRO A 95 9.79 -7.39 -3.85
CA PRO A 95 10.54 -8.34 -3.05
C PRO A 95 10.69 -7.79 -1.63
N PHE A 96 10.23 -8.55 -0.64
CA PHE A 96 10.46 -8.27 0.76
C PHE A 96 10.68 -9.57 1.53
N LYS A 97 11.31 -9.42 2.68
CA LYS A 97 11.59 -10.41 3.70
C LYS A 97 11.10 -9.85 5.04
N ILE A 98 10.38 -10.69 5.78
CA ILE A 98 9.95 -10.39 7.15
C ILE A 98 11.19 -10.09 8.01
N GLY A 99 11.07 -9.10 8.91
CA GLY A 99 12.13 -8.71 9.84
C GLY A 99 13.38 -8.03 9.26
N SER A 100 13.53 -7.93 7.94
CA SER A 100 14.77 -7.39 7.31
C SER A 100 14.57 -6.40 6.17
N THR A 101 13.32 -6.19 5.72
CA THR A 101 13.04 -5.23 4.66
C THR A 101 12.93 -3.83 5.25
N ASP A 102 13.81 -2.94 4.80
CA ASP A 102 13.69 -1.51 5.06
C ASP A 102 12.66 -0.90 4.09
N PHE A 103 11.61 -0.30 4.67
CA PHE A 103 10.51 0.31 3.93
C PHE A 103 10.90 1.60 3.23
N GLU A 104 11.84 2.38 3.77
CA GLU A 104 12.35 3.58 3.09
C GLU A 104 13.17 3.21 1.85
N ASP A 105 13.99 2.16 1.96
CA ASP A 105 14.72 1.65 0.79
C ASP A 105 13.81 0.99 -0.23
N LEU A 106 12.71 0.37 0.21
CA LEU A 106 11.72 -0.19 -0.71
C LEU A 106 10.90 0.90 -1.41
N LYS A 107 10.55 1.97 -0.69
CA LYS A 107 9.83 3.14 -1.22
C LYS A 107 10.57 3.79 -2.39
N LYS A 108 11.90 3.87 -2.33
CA LYS A 108 12.75 4.36 -3.44
C LYS A 108 12.63 3.53 -4.71
N ARG A 109 12.11 2.30 -4.62
CA ARG A 109 12.03 1.31 -5.71
C ARG A 109 10.59 1.01 -6.14
N LEU A 110 9.63 1.88 -5.78
CA LEU A 110 8.25 1.77 -6.25
C LEU A 110 8.18 1.78 -7.78
N LYS A 111 7.20 1.07 -8.33
CA LYS A 111 7.04 0.80 -9.76
C LYS A 111 5.75 1.44 -10.27
N GLY A 112 5.79 1.91 -11.52
CA GLY A 112 4.61 2.31 -12.29
C GLY A 112 3.67 3.25 -11.52
N SER A 113 2.41 2.85 -11.40
CA SER A 113 1.36 3.60 -10.68
C SER A 113 1.70 3.86 -9.21
N ASP A 114 2.44 2.98 -8.55
CA ASP A 114 2.73 3.13 -7.11
C ASP A 114 3.73 4.28 -6.89
N ALA A 115 4.76 4.34 -7.73
CA ALA A 115 5.71 5.46 -7.74
C ALA A 115 5.05 6.77 -8.19
N ALA A 116 4.11 6.69 -9.14
CA ALA A 116 3.36 7.86 -9.58
C ALA A 116 2.51 8.44 -8.44
N ILE A 117 1.80 7.60 -7.67
CA ILE A 117 1.02 8.05 -6.51
C ILE A 117 1.92 8.70 -5.46
N ASP A 118 3.03 8.06 -5.09
CA ASP A 118 3.99 8.63 -4.14
C ASP A 118 4.47 10.03 -4.57
N ARG A 119 4.80 10.19 -5.85
CA ARG A 119 5.21 11.47 -6.43
C ARG A 119 4.09 12.52 -6.39
N ILE A 120 2.84 12.15 -6.70
CA ILE A 120 1.70 13.09 -6.63
C ILE A 120 1.50 13.58 -5.21
N CYS A 121 1.53 12.66 -4.23
CA CYS A 121 1.40 13.02 -2.83
C CYS A 121 2.49 14.03 -2.43
N GLN A 122 3.75 13.78 -2.81
CA GLN A 122 4.85 14.71 -2.58
C GLN A 122 4.64 16.07 -3.27
N ASP A 123 4.19 16.09 -4.54
CA ASP A 123 3.86 17.31 -5.29
C ASP A 123 2.68 18.09 -4.67
N MET A 124 1.87 17.44 -3.83
CA MET A 124 0.78 18.02 -3.04
C MET A 124 1.20 18.30 -1.58
N SER A 125 2.49 18.18 -1.25
CA SER A 125 3.04 18.34 0.10
C SER A 125 2.44 17.37 1.14
N LEU A 126 1.99 16.20 0.69
CA LEU A 126 1.55 15.10 1.56
C LEU A 126 2.74 14.19 1.83
N MET A 127 3.02 13.97 3.11
CA MET A 127 4.07 13.05 3.55
C MET A 127 3.58 11.61 3.39
N THR A 128 4.37 10.79 2.70
CA THR A 128 4.06 9.38 2.43
C THR A 128 5.02 8.44 3.14
N SER A 129 4.54 7.26 3.49
CA SER A 129 5.34 6.15 4.04
C SER A 129 4.77 4.81 3.60
N LEU A 130 5.63 3.81 3.43
CA LEU A 130 5.17 2.43 3.29
C LEU A 130 4.81 1.87 4.67
N LYS A 131 3.75 1.06 4.76
CA LYS A 131 3.28 0.42 5.99
C LYS A 131 2.89 -1.03 5.72
N ALA A 132 3.13 -1.90 6.69
CA ALA A 132 2.54 -3.22 6.78
C ALA A 132 1.15 -3.09 7.39
N LEU A 133 0.12 -3.41 6.60
CA LEU A 133 -1.27 -3.46 7.03
C LEU A 133 -1.58 -4.86 7.54
N HIS A 134 -1.77 -4.97 8.84
CA HIS A 134 -2.24 -6.17 9.51
C HIS A 134 -3.75 -6.06 9.69
N VAL A 135 -4.51 -6.96 9.06
CA VAL A 135 -5.96 -7.06 9.27
C VAL A 135 -6.24 -8.22 10.21
N TYR A 136 -6.92 -7.95 11.31
CA TYR A 136 -7.29 -8.97 12.29
C TYR A 136 -8.69 -8.68 12.85
N THR A 137 -9.37 -9.71 13.32
CA THR A 137 -10.72 -9.59 13.89
C THR A 137 -10.64 -10.01 15.35
N PRO A 138 -10.65 -9.06 16.31
CA PRO A 138 -10.69 -9.40 17.72
C PRO A 138 -11.98 -10.17 18.04
N GLU A 139 -11.93 -11.08 19.00
CA GLU A 139 -13.04 -11.98 19.35
C GLU A 139 -14.33 -11.24 19.77
N TYR A 140 -14.18 -10.01 20.28
CA TYR A 140 -15.27 -9.15 20.77
C TYR A 140 -15.38 -7.79 20.08
N GLN A 141 -14.69 -7.56 18.96
CA GLN A 141 -14.73 -6.29 18.23
C GLN A 141 -14.91 -6.49 16.72
N GLY A 142 -15.30 -5.41 16.03
CA GLY A 142 -15.33 -5.38 14.58
C GLY A 142 -13.92 -5.57 13.96
N PRO A 143 -13.83 -5.88 12.66
CA PRO A 143 -12.56 -6.03 11.97
C PRO A 143 -11.71 -4.76 12.17
N THR A 144 -10.51 -4.97 12.67
CA THR A 144 -9.58 -3.91 13.01
C THR A 144 -8.34 -4.01 12.13
N SER A 145 -7.69 -2.88 11.89
CA SER A 145 -6.47 -2.81 11.09
C SER A 145 -5.37 -2.08 11.85
N ALA A 146 -4.16 -2.62 11.79
CA ALA A 146 -2.97 -2.00 12.36
C ALA A 146 -1.95 -1.73 11.25
N LEU A 147 -1.42 -0.52 11.21
CA LEU A 147 -0.34 -0.11 10.32
C LEU A 147 0.98 -0.10 11.09
N VAL A 148 1.96 -0.87 10.62
CA VAL A 148 3.29 -1.00 11.25
C VAL A 148 4.38 -0.60 10.26
N ASP A 149 5.48 -0.02 10.74
CA ASP A 149 6.64 0.39 9.92
C ASP A 149 7.59 -0.76 9.55
N THR A 150 7.21 -2.00 9.84
CA THR A 150 7.98 -3.21 9.51
C THR A 150 7.06 -4.42 9.39
N PHE A 151 7.54 -5.47 8.73
CA PHE A 151 6.91 -6.78 8.78
C PHE A 151 7.27 -7.48 10.07
N LEU A 152 6.29 -7.69 10.94
CA LEU A 152 6.46 -8.43 12.19
C LEU A 152 6.58 -9.93 11.93
N GLU A 153 7.45 -10.58 12.70
CA GLU A 153 7.63 -12.04 12.66
C GLU A 153 6.74 -12.67 13.72
N LEU A 154 5.61 -13.25 13.30
CA LEU A 154 4.57 -13.75 14.21
C LEU A 154 4.64 -15.26 14.43
N GLU A 155 5.42 -15.99 13.64
CA GLU A 155 5.49 -17.47 13.65
C GLU A 155 5.95 -18.07 14.98
N ASN A 156 6.71 -17.32 15.79
CA ASN A 156 7.27 -17.81 17.05
C ASN A 156 6.51 -17.35 18.30
N TYR A 157 5.42 -16.62 18.13
CA TYR A 157 4.68 -16.04 19.24
C TYR A 157 3.35 -16.75 19.45
N GLN A 158 3.04 -16.98 20.72
CA GLN A 158 1.75 -17.49 21.19
C GLN A 158 0.96 -16.26 21.60
N TYR A 159 -0.25 -16.08 21.03
CA TYR A 159 -1.09 -14.93 21.36
C TYR A 159 -2.46 -15.39 21.88
N GLU A 160 -2.84 -14.91 23.06
CA GLU A 160 -4.24 -14.80 23.49
C GLU A 160 -4.82 -13.49 22.92
N GLY A 161 -6.11 -13.45 22.54
CA GLY A 161 -6.72 -12.42 21.67
C GLY A 161 -6.19 -10.97 21.77
N ASP A 162 -6.11 -10.41 22.98
CA ASP A 162 -5.67 -9.02 23.21
C ASP A 162 -4.15 -8.81 23.11
N GLU A 163 -3.34 -9.88 23.20
CA GLU A 163 -1.87 -9.83 23.16
C GLU A 163 -1.34 -9.39 21.78
N LEU A 164 -2.08 -9.67 20.69
CA LEU A 164 -1.74 -9.15 19.36
C LEU A 164 -1.81 -7.62 19.30
N MET A 165 -2.81 -7.04 19.97
CA MET A 165 -2.94 -5.59 20.03
C MET A 165 -1.80 -4.97 20.84
N GLU A 166 -1.41 -5.60 21.94
CA GLU A 166 -0.27 -5.16 22.75
C GLU A 166 1.04 -5.25 21.96
N LEU A 167 1.30 -6.35 21.26
CA LEU A 167 2.45 -6.48 20.38
C LEU A 167 2.50 -5.37 19.32
N PHE A 168 1.38 -5.11 18.65
CA PHE A 168 1.31 -4.05 17.66
C PHE A 168 1.62 -2.68 18.31
N LYS A 169 1.10 -2.41 19.51
CA LYS A 169 1.43 -1.19 20.27
C LYS A 169 2.93 -1.11 20.60
N GLU A 170 3.55 -2.20 21.03
CA GLU A 170 5.00 -2.26 21.31
C GLU A 170 5.85 -1.92 20.09
N HIS A 171 5.34 -2.23 18.89
CA HIS A 171 5.98 -1.93 17.62
C HIS A 171 5.50 -0.60 16.98
N GLY A 172 4.86 0.26 17.77
CA GLY A 172 4.43 1.59 17.33
C GLY A 172 3.31 1.58 16.30
N ALA A 173 2.45 0.56 16.31
CA ALA A 173 1.37 0.46 15.35
C ALA A 173 0.39 1.63 15.45
N THR A 174 -0.05 2.09 14.28
CA THR A 174 -1.21 2.98 14.17
C THR A 174 -2.44 2.14 13.90
N PHE A 175 -3.37 2.10 14.84
CA PHE A 175 -4.65 1.43 14.64
C PHE A 175 -5.56 2.31 13.81
N VAL A 176 -6.22 1.72 12.80
CA VAL A 176 -7.02 2.46 11.84
C VAL A 176 -8.40 1.84 11.62
N TYR A 177 -9.35 2.68 11.24
CA TYR A 177 -10.68 2.29 10.77
C TYR A 177 -10.99 2.95 9.44
N SER A 178 -11.82 2.30 8.63
CA SER A 178 -12.19 2.80 7.31
C SER A 178 -13.10 4.02 7.43
N PHE A 179 -12.63 5.20 7.02
CA PHE A 179 -13.49 6.37 6.88
C PHE A 179 -14.45 6.19 5.69
N PRO A 180 -15.75 6.56 5.79
CA PRO A 180 -16.40 7.35 6.85
C PRO A 180 -17.10 6.52 7.93
N GLU A 181 -16.80 5.23 8.06
CA GLU A 181 -17.38 4.41 9.13
C GLU A 181 -16.99 4.98 10.49
N LYS A 182 -17.89 4.94 11.46
CA LYS A 182 -17.57 5.28 12.85
C LYS A 182 -17.29 3.98 13.60
N ILE A 183 -16.36 4.02 14.54
CA ILE A 183 -16.18 2.94 15.51
C ILE A 183 -17.53 2.76 16.21
N ARG A 184 -18.12 1.57 16.10
CA ARG A 184 -19.25 1.21 16.96
C ARG A 184 -18.64 1.06 18.35
N GLY A 185 -18.93 2.01 19.24
CA GLY A 185 -18.82 1.72 20.67
C GLY A 185 -19.60 0.43 20.91
N GLY A 186 -19.02 -0.51 21.66
CA GLY A 186 -19.69 -1.76 21.96
C GLY A 186 -21.12 -1.47 22.43
N ASP A 187 -22.07 -2.30 22.00
CA ASP A 187 -23.42 -2.33 22.57
C ASP A 187 -23.26 -2.76 24.05
N ASP A 188 -22.86 -1.83 24.90
CA ASP A 188 -22.94 -2.00 26.34
C ASP A 188 -24.37 -1.57 26.70
N ASP A 189 -25.25 -2.57 26.88
CA ASP A 189 -26.57 -2.46 27.52
C ASP A 189 -26.40 -2.08 29.02
N SER A 190 -25.46 -1.20 29.35
CA SER A 190 -25.30 -0.59 30.65
C SER A 190 -25.90 0.82 30.58
N ASP A 191 -27.00 1.01 31.31
CA ASP A 191 -27.70 2.29 31.50
C ASP A 191 -26.85 3.33 32.28
N ASP A 192 -25.57 3.49 31.94
CA ASP A 192 -24.73 4.57 32.45
C ASP A 192 -24.53 5.61 31.35
N GLU A 193 -25.37 6.66 31.38
CA GLU A 193 -25.14 7.94 30.70
C GLU A 193 -23.94 8.67 31.32
N SER A 194 -22.76 8.05 31.32
CA SER A 194 -21.50 8.78 31.39
C SER A 194 -21.04 9.06 29.97
N ASP A 195 -21.19 10.32 29.54
CA ASP A 195 -20.48 10.95 28.41
C ASP A 195 -18.94 10.95 28.64
N ASP A 196 -18.37 9.86 29.16
CA ASP A 196 -16.94 9.64 29.09
C ASP A 196 -16.68 9.16 27.66
N GLU A 197 -16.31 10.12 26.80
CA GLU A 197 -15.42 9.92 25.64
C GLU A 197 -14.11 9.30 26.16
N SER A 198 -14.16 8.09 26.72
CA SER A 198 -12.98 7.38 27.15
C SER A 198 -12.30 6.95 25.87
N ASP A 199 -11.18 7.60 25.57
CA ASP A 199 -10.25 7.31 24.49
C ASP A 199 -9.96 5.80 24.44
N GLY A 200 -10.78 5.06 23.70
CA GLY A 200 -10.35 3.81 23.07
C GLY A 200 -9.08 4.12 22.29
N PRO A 201 -8.16 3.15 22.14
CA PRO A 201 -6.80 3.39 21.64
C PRO A 201 -6.86 4.25 20.39
N GLY A 202 -6.36 5.49 20.45
CA GLY A 202 -6.60 6.59 19.51
C GLY A 202 -6.55 6.19 18.03
N PHE A 203 -7.66 5.65 17.54
CA PHE A 203 -7.76 5.08 16.21
C PHE A 203 -7.77 6.20 15.19
N VAL A 204 -7.01 6.02 14.11
CA VAL A 204 -6.88 7.02 13.06
C VAL A 204 -7.77 6.66 11.88
N PRO A 205 -8.65 7.56 11.40
CA PRO A 205 -9.43 7.29 10.20
C PRO A 205 -8.52 7.16 8.97
N ILE A 206 -8.72 6.10 8.19
CA ILE A 206 -8.06 5.92 6.90
C ILE A 206 -9.09 5.88 5.76
N PHE A 207 -8.87 6.68 4.73
CA PHE A 207 -9.66 6.64 3.49
C PHE A 207 -8.86 5.95 2.39
N TRP A 208 -9.35 4.81 1.92
CA TRP A 208 -8.70 4.02 0.88
C TRP A 208 -9.11 4.49 -0.52
N ILE A 209 -8.17 5.07 -1.27
CA ILE A 209 -8.42 5.50 -2.65
C ILE A 209 -8.40 4.31 -3.61
N LYS A 210 -7.56 3.32 -3.32
CA LYS A 210 -7.46 2.08 -4.07
C LYS A 210 -7.50 0.91 -3.11
N GLN A 211 -8.60 0.17 -3.16
CA GLN A 211 -8.76 -1.12 -2.50
C GLN A 211 -8.56 -2.25 -3.51
N GLY A 212 -8.03 -3.38 -3.05
CA GLY A 212 -7.99 -4.60 -3.84
C GLY A 212 -6.82 -4.64 -4.82
N ASN A 213 -5.75 -5.29 -4.36
CA ASN A 213 -4.96 -6.25 -5.12
C ASN A 213 -3.97 -6.84 -4.11
N ALA A 214 -4.30 -7.99 -3.53
CA ALA A 214 -3.51 -8.73 -2.54
C ALA A 214 -2.17 -9.28 -3.12
N CYS A 215 -1.61 -8.62 -4.14
CA CYS A 215 -0.40 -9.05 -4.84
C CYS A 215 0.84 -9.01 -3.94
N ASN A 216 0.80 -8.22 -2.86
CA ASN A 216 1.83 -8.15 -1.80
C ASN A 216 1.32 -8.66 -0.45
N SER A 217 0.28 -9.50 -0.46
CA SER A 217 -0.19 -10.14 0.77
C SER A 217 0.72 -11.31 1.13
N VAL A 218 1.10 -11.38 2.39
CA VAL A 218 1.74 -12.55 3.00
C VAL A 218 0.82 -13.06 4.09
N GLU A 219 0.57 -14.36 4.04
CA GLU A 219 -0.15 -15.11 5.06
C GLU A 219 0.88 -15.60 6.09
N GLN A 220 0.66 -15.28 7.36
CA GLN A 220 1.49 -15.75 8.47
C GLN A 220 0.63 -16.59 9.41
N PRO A 221 1.01 -17.86 9.70
CA PRO A 221 0.35 -18.63 10.73
C PRO A 221 0.74 -18.09 12.11
N TYR A 222 -0.21 -18.08 13.04
CA TYR A 222 0.05 -17.87 14.47
C TYR A 222 -0.77 -18.85 15.31
N MET A 223 -0.29 -19.13 16.51
CA MET A 223 -1.01 -19.97 17.46
C MET A 223 -1.93 -19.09 18.30
N ALA A 224 -3.23 -19.20 18.07
CA ALA A 224 -4.26 -18.55 18.88
C ALA A 224 -4.58 -19.45 20.08
N TYR A 225 -4.58 -18.86 21.28
CA TYR A 225 -4.99 -19.55 22.49
C TYR A 225 -6.31 -18.99 23.01
N GLY A 226 -7.33 -19.86 23.07
CA GLY A 226 -8.59 -19.64 23.77
C GLY A 226 -8.88 -20.80 24.71
N ASN A 227 -10.07 -21.40 24.66
CA ASN A 227 -10.36 -22.63 25.42
C ASN A 227 -9.53 -23.85 24.97
N GLN A 228 -9.02 -23.83 23.74
CA GLN A 228 -8.10 -24.81 23.15
C GLN A 228 -7.10 -24.07 22.23
N ALA A 229 -5.95 -24.68 21.96
CA ALA A 229 -4.97 -24.11 21.03
C ALA A 229 -5.42 -24.36 19.58
N GLU A 230 -5.56 -23.30 18.80
CA GLU A 230 -5.96 -23.35 17.39
C GLU A 230 -4.93 -22.62 16.52
N LEU A 231 -4.72 -23.12 15.30
CA LEU A 231 -3.86 -22.49 14.31
C LEU A 231 -4.70 -21.47 13.53
N ASP A 232 -4.34 -20.20 13.61
CA ASP A 232 -5.00 -19.11 12.88
C ASP A 232 -4.00 -18.39 11.97
N HIS A 233 -4.50 -17.55 11.06
CA HIS A 233 -3.69 -16.89 10.04
C HIS A 233 -3.97 -15.39 10.04
N ILE A 234 -2.90 -14.60 10.02
CA ILE A 234 -2.98 -13.16 9.81
C ILE A 234 -2.44 -12.82 8.43
N TYR A 235 -3.14 -11.91 7.76
CA TYR A 235 -2.76 -11.42 6.44
C TYR A 235 -2.10 -10.07 6.60
N VAL A 236 -0.90 -9.95 6.04
CA VAL A 236 -0.12 -8.72 6.05
C VAL A 236 0.04 -8.21 4.64
N GLU A 237 -0.38 -6.98 4.39
CA GLU A 237 -0.27 -6.36 3.08
C GLU A 237 0.60 -5.11 3.11
N LEU A 238 1.48 -4.95 2.12
CA LEU A 238 2.24 -3.71 1.97
C LEU A 238 1.37 -2.63 1.29
N CYS A 239 1.22 -1.49 1.95
CA CYS A 239 0.49 -0.34 1.41
C CYS A 239 1.32 0.96 1.50
N LEU A 240 0.97 1.94 0.69
CA LEU A 240 1.47 3.31 0.79
C LEU A 240 0.41 4.14 1.52
N VAL A 241 0.83 4.93 2.50
CA VAL A 241 -0.05 5.78 3.29
C VAL A 241 0.44 7.22 3.21
N ALA A 242 -0.49 8.17 3.06
CA ALA A 242 -0.20 9.60 3.13
C ALA A 242 -0.92 10.26 4.32
N GLU A 243 -0.22 11.10 5.07
CA GLU A 243 -0.77 11.81 6.23
C GLU A 243 -1.59 13.03 5.81
N ILE A 244 -2.81 13.12 6.35
CA ILE A 244 -3.72 14.25 6.17
C ILE A 244 -3.87 14.99 7.49
N LYS A 245 -3.46 16.26 7.49
CA LYS A 245 -3.63 17.14 8.65
C LYS A 245 -5.11 17.46 8.92
N PRO A 246 -5.46 17.85 10.16
CA PRO A 246 -6.77 18.41 10.46
C PRO A 246 -7.16 19.54 9.52
N PHE A 247 -8.45 19.69 9.23
CA PHE A 247 -8.94 20.72 8.30
C PHE A 247 -8.50 22.14 8.70
N THR A 248 -8.47 22.41 10.01
CA THR A 248 -7.99 23.68 10.60
C THR A 248 -6.57 24.02 10.19
N GLU A 249 -5.69 23.03 10.07
CA GLU A 249 -4.29 23.19 9.67
C GLU A 249 -4.10 23.19 8.14
N ARG A 250 -4.93 22.44 7.42
CA ARG A 250 -4.95 22.45 5.94
C ARG A 250 -5.28 23.84 5.39
N ASN A 251 -6.30 24.50 5.97
CA ASN A 251 -6.72 25.83 5.56
C ASN A 251 -5.67 26.91 5.89
N SER A 252 -4.96 26.77 7.01
CA SER A 252 -3.90 27.70 7.42
C SER A 252 -2.69 27.66 6.48
N THR A 253 -2.45 26.53 5.82
CA THR A 253 -1.35 26.34 4.86
C THR A 253 -1.69 26.86 3.46
N MET A 254 -2.98 27.02 3.13
CA MET A 254 -3.45 27.55 1.84
C MET A 254 -3.73 29.06 1.84
N ALA A 255 -3.55 29.75 2.97
CA ALA A 255 -3.70 31.20 3.09
C ALA A 255 -2.35 31.92 2.88
N ILE A 256 -1.85 31.92 1.64
CA ILE A 256 -0.80 32.86 1.17
C ILE A 256 -1.19 33.38 -0.21
#